data_AF-A0A1Y3MPN1-F1
#
_entry.id   AF-A0A1Y3MPN1-F1
#
_cell.length_a   1.000
_cell.length_b   1.000
_cell.length_c   1.000
_cell.angle_alpha   90.00
_cell.angle_beta   90.00
_cell.angle_gamma   90.00
#
_symmetry.space_group_name_H-M   'P 1'
#
loop_
_entity.id
_entity.type
_entity.pdbx_description
1 polymer ?
#
loop_
_entity_poly.entity_id
_entity_poly.type
_entity_poly.pdbx_seq_one_letter_code
_entity_poly.pdbx_strand_id
1 'polypeptide(L)'
;MKIIDIINYIQYIIIFQISFLIRSINSIDVYVKSTSQSIQSFLDFLPSLSSYEEGVNFYFPDPYYSFSEYDVYGSAVDIDTPIAFISKSENKTIFDYGETDRFGLKFYNSDRNFGNLYFNGIIFKNYTSSRMHILPIYTSNDLFHIVFENCEFYGIKNSFIFTYISNNICRSNENDYQIELNNCIFRYIYT
;
A
#
# COMPACT_ATOMS: atom_id res chain seq x y z
N MET A 1 -4.26 9.28 -52.17
CA MET A 1 -4.18 8.96 -50.73
C MET A 1 -5.14 7.81 -50.48
N LYS A 2 -4.64 6.65 -50.01
CA LYS A 2 -5.49 5.45 -49.86
C LYS A 2 -6.35 5.61 -48.60
N ILE A 3 -7.55 5.02 -48.59
CA ILE A 3 -8.49 5.08 -47.44
C ILE A 3 -7.80 4.65 -46.12
N ILE A 4 -6.83 3.75 -46.21
CA ILE A 4 -6.00 3.28 -45.09
C ILE A 4 -5.18 4.42 -44.47
N ASP A 5 -4.65 5.33 -45.27
CA ASP A 5 -3.84 6.46 -44.79
C ASP A 5 -4.71 7.46 -43.99
N ILE A 6 -5.98 7.62 -44.39
CA ILE A 6 -6.96 8.48 -43.70
C ILE A 6 -7.36 7.87 -42.35
N ILE A 7 -7.59 6.56 -42.29
CA ILE A 7 -7.96 5.86 -41.04
C ILE A 7 -6.82 5.93 -40.03
N ASN A 8 -5.57 5.69 -40.47
CA ASN A 8 -4.41 5.79 -39.60
C ASN A 8 -4.22 7.23 -39.10
N TYR A 9 -4.37 8.23 -39.97
CA TYR A 9 -4.28 9.63 -39.61
C TYR A 9 -5.34 10.05 -38.57
N ILE A 10 -6.59 9.58 -38.71
CA ILE A 10 -7.66 9.82 -37.73
C ILE A 10 -7.33 9.17 -36.38
N GLN A 11 -6.81 7.94 -36.37
CA GLN A 11 -6.40 7.26 -35.13
C GLN A 11 -5.30 8.03 -34.39
N TYR A 12 -4.27 8.53 -35.10
CA TYR A 12 -3.21 9.33 -34.48
C TYR A 12 -3.74 10.64 -33.89
N ILE A 13 -4.67 11.31 -34.57
CA ILE A 13 -5.31 12.54 -34.05
C ILE A 13 -6.10 12.23 -32.77
N ILE A 14 -6.87 11.13 -32.75
CA ILE A 14 -7.66 10.74 -31.57
C ILE A 14 -6.75 10.44 -30.38
N ILE A 15 -5.68 9.64 -30.57
CA ILE A 15 -4.71 9.32 -29.52
C ILE A 15 -4.05 10.60 -28.98
N PHE A 16 -3.62 11.49 -29.87
CA PHE A 16 -2.98 12.75 -29.51
C PHE A 16 -3.94 13.69 -28.75
N GLN A 17 -5.21 13.73 -29.14
CA GLN A 17 -6.23 14.52 -28.43
C GLN A 17 -6.56 13.92 -27.05
N ILE A 18 -6.58 12.60 -26.90
CA ILE A 18 -6.76 11.94 -25.61
C ILE A 18 -5.61 12.29 -24.66
N SER A 19 -4.35 12.29 -25.13
CA SER A 19 -3.21 12.71 -24.30
C SER A 19 -3.25 14.19 -23.90
N PHE A 20 -3.90 15.06 -24.68
CA PHE A 20 -4.11 16.47 -24.31
C PHE A 20 -5.29 16.69 -23.35
N LEU A 21 -6.24 15.75 -23.33
CA LEU A 21 -7.38 15.75 -22.42
C LEU A 21 -7.01 15.21 -21.03
N ILE A 22 -6.09 14.23 -20.97
CA ILE A 22 -5.54 13.71 -19.71
C ILE A 22 -4.39 14.62 -19.28
N ARG A 23 -4.72 15.74 -18.62
CA ARG A 23 -3.73 16.74 -18.19
C ARG A 23 -2.97 16.38 -16.92
N SER A 24 -3.46 15.40 -16.15
CA SER A 24 -2.74 14.79 -15.04
C SER A 24 -3.36 13.42 -14.76
N ILE A 25 -2.50 12.42 -14.55
CA ILE A 25 -2.91 11.21 -13.85
C ILE A 25 -2.74 11.54 -12.37
N ASN A 26 -3.80 11.42 -11.58
CA ASN A 26 -3.74 11.72 -10.14
C ASN A 26 -3.50 10.46 -9.31
N SER A 27 -3.90 9.29 -9.87
CA SER A 27 -3.64 8.00 -9.24
C SER A 27 -3.57 6.86 -10.26
N ILE A 28 -2.79 5.84 -9.92
CA ILE A 28 -2.66 4.58 -10.66
C ILE A 28 -3.41 3.49 -9.90
N ASP A 29 -4.33 2.82 -10.58
CA ASP A 29 -5.08 1.69 -10.03
C ASP A 29 -4.44 0.35 -10.44
N VAL A 30 -4.07 -0.46 -9.47
CA VAL A 30 -3.40 -1.76 -9.66
C VAL A 30 -4.26 -2.88 -9.08
N TYR A 31 -4.64 -3.86 -9.90
CA TYR A 31 -5.40 -5.03 -9.44
C TYR A 31 -4.47 -6.22 -9.20
N VAL A 32 -4.39 -6.67 -7.95
CA VAL A 32 -3.51 -7.78 -7.54
C VAL A 32 -4.34 -9.04 -7.41
N LYS A 33 -4.17 -10.03 -8.29
CA LYS A 33 -4.85 -11.34 -8.14
C LYS A 33 -4.14 -12.21 -7.11
N SER A 34 -4.83 -13.18 -6.52
CA SER A 34 -4.26 -14.10 -5.51
C SER A 34 -3.39 -15.21 -6.11
N THR A 35 -2.89 -15.05 -7.33
CA THR A 35 -1.96 -16.00 -7.95
C THR A 35 -0.54 -15.70 -7.51
N SER A 36 0.32 -16.72 -7.43
CA SER A 36 1.72 -16.53 -7.00
C SER A 36 2.47 -15.52 -7.88
N GLN A 37 2.22 -15.54 -9.19
CA GLN A 37 2.82 -14.58 -10.11
C GLN A 37 2.39 -13.14 -9.80
N SER A 38 1.09 -12.90 -9.58
CA SER A 38 0.58 -11.56 -9.27
C SER A 38 1.06 -11.07 -7.91
N ILE A 39 1.14 -11.94 -6.90
CA ILE A 39 1.69 -11.60 -5.59
C ILE A 39 3.17 -11.24 -5.72
N GLN A 40 3.98 -12.03 -6.42
CA GLN A 40 5.39 -11.72 -6.63
C GLN A 40 5.56 -10.38 -7.34
N SER A 41 4.82 -10.14 -8.43
CA SER A 41 4.87 -8.86 -9.14
C SER A 41 4.45 -7.67 -8.28
N PHE A 42 3.44 -7.84 -7.41
CA PHE A 42 3.07 -6.82 -6.43
C PHE A 42 4.22 -6.52 -5.46
N LEU A 43 4.86 -7.56 -4.92
CA LEU A 43 5.98 -7.41 -3.98
C LEU A 43 7.21 -6.75 -4.64
N ASP A 44 7.51 -7.13 -5.87
CA ASP A 44 8.60 -6.53 -6.68
C ASP A 44 8.30 -5.07 -7.04
N PHE A 45 7.01 -4.71 -7.11
CA PHE A 45 6.57 -3.36 -7.44
C PHE A 45 6.66 -2.39 -6.25
N LEU A 46 6.48 -2.87 -5.01
CA LEU A 46 6.47 -2.02 -3.81
C LEU A 46 7.71 -1.09 -3.69
N PRO A 47 8.96 -1.56 -3.88
CA PRO A 47 10.15 -0.68 -3.82
C PRO A 47 10.20 0.40 -4.91
N SER A 48 9.49 0.20 -6.03
CA SER A 48 9.45 1.16 -7.15
C SER A 48 8.41 2.27 -6.99
N LEU A 49 7.56 2.18 -5.97
CA LEU A 49 6.50 3.16 -5.71
C LEU A 49 7.03 4.59 -5.53
N SER A 50 8.23 4.73 -4.98
CA SER A 50 8.92 6.02 -4.81
C SER A 50 9.25 6.75 -6.12
N SER A 51 9.16 6.05 -7.26
CA SER A 51 9.43 6.62 -8.58
C SER A 51 8.18 7.22 -9.26
N TYR A 52 7.01 7.10 -8.64
CA TYR A 52 5.75 7.62 -9.17
C TYR A 52 5.39 8.95 -8.49
N GLU A 53 4.98 9.93 -9.31
CA GLU A 53 4.48 11.22 -8.81
C GLU A 53 2.96 11.16 -8.52
N GLU A 54 2.29 10.11 -9.01
CA GLU A 54 0.88 9.83 -8.77
C GLU A 54 0.66 8.99 -7.50
N GLY A 55 -0.51 9.11 -6.89
CA GLY A 55 -0.93 8.17 -5.85
C GLY A 55 -1.16 6.76 -6.42
N VAL A 56 -1.09 5.72 -5.61
CA VAL A 56 -1.29 4.34 -6.09
C VAL A 56 -2.32 3.60 -5.25
N ASN A 57 -3.35 3.07 -5.90
CA ASN A 57 -4.38 2.25 -5.27
C ASN A 57 -4.22 0.78 -5.67
N PHE A 58 -3.90 -0.08 -4.70
CA PHE A 58 -3.92 -1.53 -4.87
C PHE A 58 -5.29 -2.10 -4.53
N TYR A 59 -5.92 -2.77 -5.48
CA TYR A 59 -7.18 -3.49 -5.31
C TYR A 59 -6.96 -4.99 -5.22
N PHE A 60 -7.53 -5.57 -4.17
CA PHE A 60 -7.45 -7.00 -3.87
C PHE A 60 -8.84 -7.64 -4.07
N PRO A 61 -9.20 -8.11 -5.28
CA PRO A 61 -10.50 -8.69 -5.57
C PRO A 61 -10.75 -10.03 -4.89
N ASP A 62 -9.70 -10.79 -4.59
CA ASP A 62 -9.83 -12.12 -4.05
C ASP A 62 -10.00 -12.08 -2.51
N PRO A 63 -10.67 -13.07 -1.90
CA PRO A 63 -10.91 -13.08 -0.46
C PRO A 63 -9.67 -13.45 0.36
N TYR A 64 -8.62 -13.99 -0.26
CA TYR A 64 -7.48 -14.56 0.46
C TYR A 64 -6.16 -14.43 -0.33
N TYR A 65 -5.12 -13.95 0.35
CA TYR A 65 -3.74 -13.85 -0.15
C TYR A 65 -2.80 -14.47 0.88
N SER A 66 -2.05 -15.48 0.45
CA SER A 66 -1.00 -16.10 1.27
C SER A 66 0.33 -15.42 1.01
N PHE A 67 0.90 -14.82 2.05
CA PHE A 67 2.24 -14.23 2.03
C PHE A 67 3.29 -15.10 2.74
N SER A 68 2.87 -16.23 3.31
CA SER A 68 3.70 -17.16 4.10
C SER A 68 4.99 -17.64 3.43
N GLU A 69 5.02 -17.70 2.10
CA GLU A 69 6.14 -18.21 1.31
C GLU A 69 7.08 -17.11 0.82
N TYR A 70 6.74 -15.83 1.04
CA TYR A 70 7.51 -14.71 0.50
C TYR A 70 8.35 -14.04 1.59
N ASP A 71 9.65 -13.92 1.32
CA ASP A 71 10.58 -13.17 2.16
C ASP A 71 10.50 -11.68 1.81
N VAL A 72 9.58 -10.97 2.43
CA VAL A 72 9.39 -9.53 2.25
C VAL A 72 9.93 -8.82 3.47
N TYR A 73 11.26 -8.69 3.52
CA TYR A 73 11.92 -7.87 4.53
C TYR A 73 12.25 -6.50 3.94
N GLY A 74 11.67 -5.46 4.53
CA GLY A 74 12.26 -4.13 4.38
C GLY A 74 12.11 -3.51 3.00
N SER A 75 11.09 -3.88 2.22
CA SER A 75 10.71 -3.12 1.02
C SER A 75 10.43 -1.69 1.44
N ALA A 76 11.42 -0.82 1.20
CA ALA A 76 11.39 0.58 1.53
C ALA A 76 10.46 1.28 0.54
N VAL A 77 9.24 1.57 0.99
CA VAL A 77 8.29 2.33 0.18
C VAL A 77 8.38 3.78 0.62
N ASP A 78 8.83 4.66 -0.27
CA ASP A 78 8.76 6.11 -0.03
C ASP A 78 7.31 6.55 -0.23
N ILE A 79 6.70 7.09 0.82
CA ILE A 79 5.32 7.59 0.79
C ILE A 79 5.36 9.11 0.57
N ASP A 80 5.85 9.54 -0.58
CA ASP A 80 5.74 10.95 -1.00
C ASP A 80 4.34 11.23 -1.60
N THR A 81 3.63 10.19 -2.05
CA THR A 81 2.30 10.24 -2.65
C THR A 81 1.34 9.28 -1.92
N PRO A 82 0.02 9.50 -1.98
CA PRO A 82 -0.94 8.63 -1.30
C PRO A 82 -0.91 7.19 -1.85
N ILE A 83 -0.83 6.20 -0.96
CA ILE A 83 -0.87 4.77 -1.29
C ILE A 83 -2.05 4.12 -0.56
N ALA A 84 -2.88 3.37 -1.28
CA ALA A 84 -4.03 2.67 -0.73
C ALA A 84 -3.98 1.16 -1.01
N PHE A 85 -4.43 0.37 -0.04
CA PHE A 85 -4.64 -1.07 -0.13
C PHE A 85 -6.12 -1.36 0.17
N ILE A 86 -6.88 -1.76 -0.84
CA ILE A 86 -8.33 -1.77 -0.80
C ILE A 86 -8.84 -3.17 -1.15
N SER A 87 -9.56 -3.79 -0.23
CA SER A 87 -10.32 -5.00 -0.53
C SER A 87 -11.44 -4.71 -1.52
N LYS A 88 -11.60 -5.60 -2.51
CA LYS A 88 -12.76 -5.67 -3.41
C LYS A 88 -13.51 -7.00 -3.28
N SER A 89 -13.18 -7.79 -2.25
CA SER A 89 -13.95 -9.01 -1.95
C SER A 89 -15.31 -8.63 -1.35
N GLU A 90 -16.27 -9.56 -1.37
CA GLU A 90 -17.63 -9.33 -0.84
C GLU A 90 -17.66 -8.94 0.64
N ASN A 91 -16.66 -9.39 1.41
CA ASN A 91 -16.53 -9.09 2.84
C ASN A 91 -15.25 -8.28 3.11
N LYS A 92 -14.17 -8.99 3.37
CA LYS A 92 -12.82 -8.45 3.60
C LYS A 92 -11.82 -9.37 2.93
N THR A 93 -10.65 -8.86 2.60
CA THR A 93 -9.55 -9.65 2.07
C THR A 93 -8.63 -10.09 3.20
N ILE A 94 -8.36 -11.39 3.29
CA ILE A 94 -7.41 -11.94 4.26
C ILE A 94 -6.00 -11.84 3.70
N PHE A 95 -5.12 -11.16 4.42
CA PHE A 95 -3.68 -11.23 4.26
C PHE A 95 -3.14 -12.18 5.32
N ASP A 96 -2.84 -13.41 4.91
CA ASP A 96 -2.27 -14.43 5.79
C ASP A 96 -0.75 -14.42 5.65
N TYR A 97 -0.07 -13.92 6.66
CA TYR A 97 1.39 -13.83 6.68
C TYR A 97 2.04 -15.18 7.04
N GLY A 98 1.26 -16.16 7.49
CA GLY A 98 1.78 -17.39 8.07
C GLY A 98 2.55 -17.15 9.37
N GLU A 99 2.87 -18.22 10.09
CA GLU A 99 3.69 -18.14 11.31
C GLU A 99 5.19 -18.02 10.99
N THR A 100 5.55 -17.17 10.03
CA THR A 100 6.94 -16.99 9.61
C THR A 100 7.40 -15.57 9.91
N ASP A 101 8.63 -15.43 10.41
CA ASP A 101 9.23 -14.12 10.72
C ASP A 101 9.56 -13.29 9.46
N ARG A 102 9.09 -13.72 8.27
CA ARG A 102 9.62 -13.42 6.93
C ARG A 102 8.99 -12.23 6.23
N PHE A 103 7.93 -11.68 6.81
CA PHE A 103 7.17 -10.60 6.19
C PHE A 103 7.13 -9.36 7.09
N GLY A 104 7.43 -8.19 6.52
CA GLY A 104 7.29 -6.89 7.17
C GLY A 104 7.40 -5.77 6.15
N LEU A 105 6.33 -4.99 6.00
CA LEU A 105 6.31 -3.83 5.09
C LEU A 105 6.94 -2.62 5.77
N LYS A 106 8.04 -2.13 5.21
CA LYS A 106 8.80 -1.03 5.80
C LYS A 106 8.55 0.26 5.02
N PHE A 107 7.71 1.12 5.58
CA PHE A 107 7.43 2.41 4.95
C PHE A 107 8.44 3.44 5.41
N TYR A 108 8.95 4.21 4.45
CA TYR A 108 9.80 5.37 4.66
C TYR A 108 9.07 6.61 4.14
N ASN A 109 9.37 7.75 4.74
CA ASN A 109 8.95 9.02 4.19
C ASN A 109 10.19 9.92 4.06
N SER A 110 10.47 10.37 2.84
CA SER A 110 11.51 11.35 2.57
C SER A 110 11.04 12.77 2.92
N ASP A 111 11.98 13.68 3.15
CA ASP A 111 11.81 15.04 3.70
C ASP A 111 10.76 15.98 3.08
N ARG A 112 10.05 15.56 2.03
CA ARG A 112 9.45 16.49 1.07
C ARG A 112 7.93 16.52 1.06
N ASN A 113 7.21 15.44 1.41
CA ASN A 113 5.76 15.40 1.25
C ASN A 113 4.98 14.63 2.33
N PHE A 114 3.70 14.97 2.45
CA PHE A 114 2.73 14.28 3.29
C PHE A 114 2.04 13.17 2.49
N GLY A 115 2.65 11.98 2.45
CA GLY A 115 1.98 10.83 1.88
C GLY A 115 1.10 10.10 2.88
N ASN A 116 -0.09 9.73 2.43
CA ASN A 116 -1.06 8.97 3.23
C ASN A 116 -0.98 7.49 2.88
N LEU A 117 -0.99 6.63 3.89
CA LEU A 117 -1.12 5.19 3.73
C LEU A 117 -2.52 4.75 4.17
N TYR A 118 -3.28 4.14 3.28
CA TYR A 118 -4.67 3.77 3.54
C TYR A 118 -4.88 2.27 3.39
N PHE A 119 -5.49 1.62 4.38
CA PHE A 119 -5.91 0.22 4.31
C PHE A 119 -7.42 0.14 4.52
N ASN A 120 -8.14 -0.56 3.65
CA ASN A 120 -9.59 -0.74 3.77
C ASN A 120 -10.03 -2.19 3.56
N GLY A 121 -10.75 -2.72 4.54
CA GLY A 121 -11.39 -4.02 4.45
C GLY A 121 -10.39 -5.18 4.44
N ILE A 122 -9.25 -5.03 5.11
CA ILE A 122 -8.20 -6.06 5.18
C ILE A 122 -8.24 -6.77 6.53
N ILE A 123 -8.17 -8.10 6.52
CA ILE A 123 -7.94 -8.94 7.70
C ILE A 123 -6.46 -9.33 7.71
N PHE A 124 -5.70 -8.78 8.66
CA PHE A 124 -4.30 -9.11 8.88
C PHE A 124 -4.23 -10.35 9.80
N LYS A 125 -3.78 -11.48 9.27
CA LYS A 125 -3.83 -12.79 9.93
C LYS A 125 -2.44 -13.38 10.18
N ASN A 126 -2.32 -14.05 11.34
CA ASN A 126 -1.19 -14.91 11.75
C ASN A 126 0.16 -14.21 11.74
N TYR A 127 0.23 -12.92 12.06
CA TYR A 127 1.52 -12.25 12.07
C TYR A 127 2.35 -12.66 13.29
N THR A 128 3.39 -13.47 13.03
CA THR A 128 4.41 -13.81 14.01
C THR A 128 5.74 -13.29 13.49
N SER A 129 6.18 -12.14 13.96
CA SER A 129 7.57 -11.75 13.74
C SER A 129 8.24 -11.57 15.09
N SER A 130 9.09 -12.52 15.44
CA SER A 130 9.96 -12.47 16.62
C SER A 130 10.94 -11.28 16.59
N ARG A 131 11.04 -10.56 15.45
CA ARG A 131 12.01 -9.48 15.21
C ARG A 131 11.45 -8.19 14.61
N MET A 132 10.23 -8.16 14.08
CA MET A 132 9.64 -6.98 13.41
C MET A 132 8.12 -6.87 13.66
N HIS A 133 7.56 -5.73 13.30
CA HIS A 133 6.16 -5.35 13.56
C HIS A 133 5.29 -5.61 12.32
N ILE A 134 3.96 -5.64 12.42
CA ILE A 134 3.08 -5.85 11.23
C ILE A 134 3.33 -4.75 10.19
N LEU A 135 3.49 -3.54 10.69
CA LEU A 135 3.81 -2.36 9.91
C LEU A 135 4.91 -1.57 10.63
N PRO A 136 6.20 -1.85 10.38
CA PRO A 136 7.26 -1.05 10.92
C PRO A 136 7.43 0.20 10.02
N ILE A 137 7.06 1.34 10.57
CA ILE A 137 7.19 2.64 9.90
C ILE A 137 8.49 3.26 10.38
N TYR A 138 9.38 3.55 9.44
CA TYR A 138 10.64 4.23 9.72
C TYR A 138 10.59 5.59 9.07
N THR A 139 10.33 6.63 9.86
CA THR A 139 10.30 8.00 9.37
C THR A 139 11.62 8.67 9.74
N SER A 140 12.31 9.18 8.71
CA SER A 140 13.52 9.99 8.92
C SER A 140 13.17 11.42 9.32
N ASN A 141 12.06 11.97 8.79
CA ASN A 141 11.65 13.35 8.99
C ASN A 141 10.11 13.51 8.95
N ASP A 142 9.56 13.65 10.15
CA ASP A 142 8.50 14.57 10.58
C ASP A 142 7.07 14.57 10.04
N LEU A 143 6.64 13.76 9.06
CA LEU A 143 5.21 13.71 8.69
C LEU A 143 4.71 12.32 8.23
N PHE A 144 3.63 11.80 8.81
CA PHE A 144 2.92 10.64 8.23
C PHE A 144 1.44 10.61 8.65
N HIS A 145 0.59 10.07 7.78
CA HIS A 145 -0.78 9.71 8.13
C HIS A 145 -1.15 8.33 7.61
N ILE A 146 -1.57 7.46 8.53
CA ILE A 146 -1.94 6.09 8.23
C ILE A 146 -3.37 5.85 8.71
N VAL A 147 -4.22 5.34 7.84
CA VAL A 147 -5.62 5.07 8.15
C VAL A 147 -5.91 3.59 7.91
N PHE A 148 -6.47 2.94 8.92
CA PHE A 148 -7.08 1.62 8.79
C PHE A 148 -8.58 1.76 8.91
N GLU A 149 -9.30 1.45 7.84
CA GLU A 149 -10.75 1.51 7.76
C GLU A 149 -11.32 0.09 7.64
N ASN A 150 -12.24 -0.27 8.53
CA ASN A 150 -12.93 -1.57 8.50
C ASN A 150 -11.95 -2.78 8.48
N CYS A 151 -10.78 -2.67 9.12
CA CYS A 151 -9.77 -3.72 9.16
C CYS A 151 -9.97 -4.68 10.35
N GLU A 152 -9.42 -5.89 10.27
CA GLU A 152 -9.33 -6.79 11.42
C GLU A 152 -7.92 -7.32 11.62
N PHE A 153 -7.55 -7.56 12.87
CA PHE A 153 -6.23 -8.05 13.27
C PHE A 153 -6.40 -9.34 14.07
N TYR A 154 -5.90 -10.45 13.54
CA TYR A 154 -6.09 -11.79 14.10
C TYR A 154 -4.79 -12.55 14.26
N GLY A 155 -4.54 -13.10 15.45
CA GLY A 155 -3.35 -13.90 15.71
C GLY A 155 -2.06 -13.07 15.69
N ILE A 156 -2.14 -11.82 16.14
CA ILE A 156 -1.00 -10.90 16.26
C ILE A 156 -0.24 -11.24 17.54
N LYS A 157 1.00 -11.74 17.42
CA LYS A 157 1.81 -12.14 18.59
C LYS A 157 2.68 -11.02 19.17
N ASN A 158 2.94 -9.93 18.43
CA ASN A 158 3.81 -8.80 18.81
C ASN A 158 3.17 -7.44 18.46
N SER A 159 3.90 -6.31 18.54
CA SER A 159 3.32 -5.00 18.24
C SER A 159 2.87 -4.91 16.77
N PHE A 160 1.65 -4.41 16.60
CA PHE A 160 1.02 -4.18 15.30
C PHE A 160 1.70 -3.05 14.53
N ILE A 161 1.87 -1.89 15.15
CA ILE A 161 2.58 -0.76 14.57
C ILE A 161 3.80 -0.46 15.42
N PHE A 162 4.90 -0.14 14.76
CA PHE A 162 6.07 0.45 15.38
C PHE A 162 6.53 1.62 14.55
N THR A 163 6.72 2.75 15.21
CA THR A 163 7.17 3.98 14.57
C THR A 163 8.52 4.34 15.17
N TYR A 164 9.52 4.51 14.31
CA TYR A 164 10.80 5.10 14.69
C TYR A 164 10.90 6.51 14.11
N ILE A 165 11.08 7.51 14.97
CA ILE A 165 11.19 8.94 14.62
C ILE A 165 12.61 9.41 14.97
N SER A 166 13.42 9.79 13.98
CA SER A 166 14.82 10.19 14.21
C SER A 166 15.02 11.65 14.63
N ASN A 167 14.07 12.54 14.34
CA ASN A 167 14.15 13.96 14.68
C ASN A 167 12.89 14.39 15.46
N ASN A 168 13.05 14.88 16.68
CA ASN A 168 11.93 15.32 17.53
C ASN A 168 11.61 16.80 17.30
N ILE A 169 11.24 17.20 16.08
CA ILE A 169 10.69 18.55 15.86
C ILE A 169 9.18 18.44 15.78
N CYS A 170 8.50 18.42 16.94
CA CYS A 170 7.05 18.61 17.01
C CYS A 170 6.71 20.00 16.47
N ARG A 171 6.35 20.12 15.19
CA ARG A 171 5.97 21.38 14.56
C ARG A 171 4.50 21.66 14.78
N SER A 172 4.12 21.90 16.03
CA SER A 172 2.74 22.20 16.47
C SER A 172 1.92 23.00 15.42
N ASN A 173 1.20 22.30 14.54
CA ASN A 173 0.14 22.78 13.67
C ASN A 173 -0.54 21.55 13.02
N GLU A 174 -1.41 20.91 13.80
CA GLU A 174 -2.54 20.05 13.38
C GLU A 174 -2.32 18.79 12.51
N ASN A 175 -1.15 18.50 11.94
CA ASN A 175 -0.98 17.35 11.01
C ASN A 175 0.30 16.50 11.20
N ASP A 176 0.97 16.54 12.35
CA ASP A 176 2.37 16.09 12.36
C ASP A 176 2.59 14.56 12.35
N TYR A 177 1.75 13.76 12.99
CA TYR A 177 1.86 12.28 12.96
C TYR A 177 0.50 11.66 13.31
N GLN A 178 -0.10 10.89 12.40
CA GLN A 178 -1.45 10.37 12.65
C GLN A 178 -1.60 8.90 12.26
N ILE A 179 -2.19 8.13 13.18
CA ILE A 179 -2.67 6.78 12.92
C ILE A 179 -4.15 6.76 13.28
N GLU A 180 -5.01 6.49 12.32
CA GLU A 180 -6.45 6.32 12.52
C GLU A 180 -6.84 4.84 12.45
N LEU A 181 -7.66 4.40 13.41
CA LEU A 181 -8.22 3.05 13.48
C LEU A 181 -9.74 3.16 13.47
N ASN A 182 -10.33 3.15 12.28
CA ASN A 182 -11.75 3.36 12.07
C ASN A 182 -12.43 2.01 11.84
N ASN A 183 -13.43 1.69 12.69
CA ASN A 183 -14.16 0.43 12.63
C ASN A 183 -13.26 -0.83 12.59
N CYS A 184 -12.17 -0.80 13.35
CA CYS A 184 -11.19 -1.89 13.40
C CYS A 184 -11.49 -2.90 14.51
N ILE A 185 -11.27 -4.19 14.24
CA ILE A 185 -11.45 -5.26 15.22
C ILE A 185 -10.11 -5.91 15.55
N PHE A 186 -9.76 -6.00 16.83
CA PHE A 186 -8.58 -6.70 17.31
C PHE A 186 -9.00 -8.00 18.02
N ARG A 187 -8.53 -9.15 17.51
CA ARG A 187 -8.81 -10.47 18.09
C ARG A 187 -7.51 -11.09 18.57
N TYR A 188 -7.25 -10.96 19.86
CA TYR A 188 -6.16 -11.66 20.54
C TYR A 188 -6.54 -13.14 20.70
N ILE A 189 -5.66 -14.03 20.25
CA ILE A 189 -5.75 -15.46 20.57
C ILE A 189 -4.86 -15.66 21.79
N TYR A 190 -5.46 -15.98 22.93
CA TYR A 190 -4.71 -16.48 24.08
C TYR A 190 -4.13 -17.84 23.68
N THR A 191 -2.81 -17.95 23.64
CA THR A 191 -2.08 -19.23 23.70
C THR A 191 -1.27 -19.25 24.97
#